data_AF-A0A0J6RUK4-F1
#
_entry.id   AF-A0A0J6RUK4-F1
#
_cell.length_a   1.000
_cell.length_b   1.000
_cell.length_c   1.000
_cell.angle_alpha   90.00
_cell.angle_beta   90.00
_cell.angle_gamma   90.00
#
_symmetry.space_group_name_H-M   'P 1'
#
loop_
_entity.id
_entity.type
_entity.pdbx_description
1 polymer ?
#
loop_
_entity_poly.entity_id
_entity_poly.type
_entity_poly.pdbx_seq_one_letter_code
_entity_poly.pdbx_strand_id
1 'polypeptide(L)'
;MQERSAVAVGALVVLLLILPLGYLLHVSPRFPGSLAGSLIGITAALLMLFPLLYVGVKRIPGVRARVSRQVSMRTLLALHVYAGVLGPILGLIHAAHKFRSPLGVSLTGMLLVVVGTGYVGRYLLSRITKAVQAERSDLASLTAAFERVSSAGKPG
;
A
#
# COMPACT_ATOMS: atom_id res chain seq x y z
N MET A 1 -14.46 0.68 9.99
CA MET A 1 -13.87 -0.17 8.92
C MET A 1 -12.41 0.18 8.57
N GLN A 2 -11.99 1.46 8.52
CA GLN A 2 -10.61 1.84 8.17
C GLN A 2 -9.53 1.28 9.11
N GLU A 3 -9.80 1.19 10.42
CA GLU A 3 -8.85 0.65 11.40
C GLU A 3 -8.57 -0.84 11.17
N ARG A 4 -9.61 -1.65 10.93
CA ARG A 4 -9.46 -3.07 10.60
C ARG A 4 -8.60 -3.28 9.35
N SER A 5 -8.79 -2.43 8.33
CA SER A 5 -7.95 -2.50 7.11
C SER A 5 -6.49 -2.09 7.35
N ALA A 6 -6.22 -1.17 8.27
CA ALA A 6 -4.86 -0.78 8.61
C ALA A 6 -4.13 -1.90 9.37
N VAL A 7 -4.80 -2.53 10.33
CA VAL A 7 -4.26 -3.68 11.06
C VAL A 7 -4.01 -4.86 10.11
N ALA A 8 -4.95 -5.15 9.21
CA ALA A 8 -4.79 -6.24 8.23
C ALA A 8 -3.59 -6.01 7.31
N VAL A 9 -3.43 -4.80 6.75
CA VAL A 9 -2.27 -4.47 5.90
C VAL A 9 -0.97 -4.53 6.71
N GLY A 10 -0.97 -4.02 7.95
CA GLY A 10 0.18 -4.12 8.84
C GLY A 10 0.60 -5.57 9.10
N ALA A 11 -0.37 -6.44 9.39
CA ALA A 11 -0.14 -7.87 9.58
C ALA A 11 0.42 -8.54 8.32
N LEU A 12 -0.10 -8.19 7.13
CA LEU A 12 0.42 -8.70 5.86
C LEU A 12 1.85 -8.22 5.58
N VAL A 13 2.19 -6.97 5.91
CA VAL A 13 3.56 -6.44 5.76
C VAL A 13 4.51 -7.14 6.73
N VAL A 14 4.10 -7.35 7.99
CA VAL A 14 4.90 -8.12 8.97
C VAL A 14 5.10 -9.55 8.48
N LEU A 15 4.04 -10.21 7.99
CA LEU A 15 4.12 -11.54 7.40
C LEU A 15 5.12 -11.54 6.23
N LEU A 16 5.05 -10.56 5.33
CA LEU A 16 5.97 -10.41 4.20
C LEU A 16 7.42 -10.23 4.64
N LEU A 17 7.69 -9.53 5.75
CA LEU A 17 9.05 -9.35 6.28
C LEU A 17 9.60 -10.64 6.90
N ILE A 18 8.75 -11.46 7.51
CA ILE A 18 9.13 -12.72 8.16
C ILE A 18 9.29 -13.85 7.14
N LEU A 19 8.50 -13.86 6.07
CA LEU A 19 8.46 -14.94 5.06
C LEU A 19 9.84 -15.26 4.46
N PRO A 20 10.68 -14.27 4.08
CA PRO A 20 12.04 -14.48 3.62
C PRO A 20 12.92 -15.23 4.62
N LEU A 21 12.69 -15.02 5.93
CA LEU A 21 13.48 -15.61 7.00
C LEU A 21 13.22 -17.12 7.13
N GLY A 22 12.01 -17.58 6.81
CA GLY A 22 11.67 -19.01 6.76
C GLY A 22 12.49 -19.79 5.73
N TYR A 23 12.90 -19.13 4.63
CA TYR A 23 13.75 -19.76 3.61
C TYR A 23 15.19 -19.99 4.06
N LEU A 24 15.66 -19.33 5.13
CA LEU A 24 16.95 -19.63 5.73
C LEU A 24 16.94 -21.01 6.43
N LEU A 25 15.76 -21.52 6.79
CA LEU A 25 15.61 -22.71 7.63
C LEU A 25 15.12 -23.96 6.87
N HIS A 26 14.41 -23.83 5.74
CA HIS A 26 13.88 -24.95 4.97
C HIS A 26 13.81 -24.66 3.45
N VAL A 27 14.33 -25.57 2.62
CA VAL A 27 14.31 -25.48 1.15
C VAL A 27 13.89 -26.84 0.55
N SER A 28 12.76 -26.88 -0.16
CA SER A 28 12.16 -28.08 -0.77
C SER A 28 12.14 -28.01 -2.33
N PRO A 29 13.03 -28.68 -3.07
CA PRO A 29 13.34 -28.39 -4.49
C PRO A 29 12.22 -28.51 -5.55
N ARG A 30 11.05 -29.06 -5.24
CA ARG A 30 10.08 -29.54 -6.25
C ARG A 30 8.89 -28.61 -6.51
N PHE A 31 8.66 -27.60 -5.68
CA PHE A 31 7.42 -26.81 -5.71
C PHE A 31 7.24 -25.88 -6.93
N PRO A 32 8.27 -25.13 -7.41
CA PRO A 32 8.07 -24.14 -8.48
C PRO A 32 7.82 -24.75 -9.86
N GLY A 33 8.26 -26.01 -10.07
CA GLY A 33 8.03 -26.76 -11.32
C GLY A 33 6.69 -27.50 -11.34
N SER A 34 5.87 -27.37 -10.30
CA SER A 34 4.54 -27.98 -10.24
C SER A 34 3.46 -27.05 -10.80
N LEU A 35 2.34 -27.62 -11.27
CA LEU A 35 1.17 -26.84 -11.72
C LEU A 35 0.69 -25.84 -10.65
N ALA A 36 0.71 -26.25 -9.38
CA ALA A 36 0.34 -25.40 -8.26
C ALA A 36 1.32 -24.21 -8.12
N GLY A 37 2.62 -24.45 -8.24
CA GLY A 37 3.64 -23.40 -8.24
C GLY A 37 3.43 -22.41 -9.38
N SER A 38 3.15 -22.88 -10.60
CA SER A 38 2.89 -22.03 -11.76
C SER A 38 1.65 -21.15 -11.59
N LEU A 39 0.53 -21.70 -11.10
CA LEU A 39 -0.70 -20.95 -10.84
C LEU A 39 -0.50 -19.85 -9.80
N ILE A 40 0.28 -20.13 -8.74
CA ILE A 40 0.65 -19.13 -7.73
C ILE A 40 1.50 -18.03 -8.36
N GLY A 41 2.47 -18.39 -9.21
CA GLY A 41 3.32 -17.42 -9.92
C GLY A 41 2.53 -16.51 -10.86
N ILE A 42 1.59 -17.07 -11.64
CA ILE A 42 0.70 -16.29 -12.52
C ILE A 42 -0.15 -15.33 -11.69
N THR A 43 -0.73 -15.82 -10.59
CA THR A 43 -1.54 -14.99 -9.70
C THR A 43 -0.71 -13.87 -9.07
N ALA A 44 0.52 -14.15 -8.63
CA ALA A 44 1.45 -13.16 -8.12
C ALA A 44 1.77 -12.08 -9.16
N ALA A 45 2.06 -12.48 -10.41
CA ALA A 45 2.36 -11.57 -11.50
C ALA A 45 1.15 -10.67 -11.85
N LEU A 46 -0.06 -11.25 -11.91
CA LEU A 46 -1.29 -10.50 -12.11
C LEU A 46 -1.53 -9.48 -10.98
N LEU A 47 -1.33 -9.89 -9.72
CA LEU A 47 -1.43 -8.97 -8.59
C LEU A 47 -0.38 -7.85 -8.66
N MET A 48 0.84 -8.13 -9.11
CA MET A 48 1.87 -7.10 -9.29
C MET A 48 1.57 -6.10 -10.42
N LEU A 49 0.78 -6.48 -11.42
CA LEU A 49 0.34 -5.57 -12.48
C LEU A 49 -0.63 -4.49 -11.97
N PHE A 50 -1.46 -4.80 -10.97
CA PHE A 50 -2.45 -3.84 -10.43
C PHE A 50 -1.82 -2.56 -9.86
N PRO A 51 -0.73 -2.61 -9.07
CA PRO A 51 -0.01 -1.42 -8.65
C PRO A 51 0.45 -0.53 -9.80
N LEU A 52 0.91 -1.12 -10.92
CA LEU A 52 1.31 -0.38 -12.12
C LEU A 52 0.11 0.27 -12.81
N LEU A 53 -1.01 -0.46 -12.91
CA LEU A 53 -2.26 0.08 -13.44
C LEU A 53 -2.74 1.31 -12.64
N TYR A 54 -2.62 1.27 -11.31
CA TYR A 54 -2.94 2.44 -10.48
C TYR A 54 -2.11 3.67 -10.86
N VAL A 55 -0.80 3.52 -11.09
CA VAL A 55 0.06 4.63 -11.52
C VAL A 55 -0.38 5.17 -12.89
N GLY A 56 -0.71 4.29 -13.83
CA GLY A 56 -1.23 4.68 -15.14
C GLY A 56 -2.54 5.47 -15.04
N VAL A 57 -3.50 4.97 -14.25
CA VAL A 57 -4.77 5.66 -14.00
C VAL A 57 -4.57 7.01 -13.31
N LYS A 58 -3.62 7.09 -12.37
CA LYS A 58 -3.33 8.32 -11.64
C LYS A 58 -2.64 9.38 -12.51
N ARG A 59 -1.74 8.97 -13.41
CA ARG A 59 -0.93 9.89 -14.23
C ARG A 59 -1.59 10.32 -15.54
N ILE A 60 -2.44 9.48 -16.13
CA ILE A 60 -3.04 9.75 -17.45
C ILE A 60 -4.47 10.28 -17.27
N PRO A 61 -4.76 11.57 -17.55
CA PRO A 61 -6.08 12.16 -17.29
C PRO A 61 -7.22 11.53 -18.10
N GLY A 62 -6.97 11.11 -19.35
CA GLY A 62 -7.97 10.42 -20.18
C GLY A 62 -8.35 9.04 -19.64
N VAL A 63 -7.38 8.29 -19.11
CA VAL A 63 -7.61 7.00 -18.46
C VAL A 63 -8.31 7.21 -17.12
N ARG A 64 -7.88 8.22 -16.35
CA ARG A 64 -8.51 8.61 -15.08
C ARG A 64 -10.01 8.83 -15.27
N ALA A 65 -10.41 9.68 -16.23
CA ALA A 65 -11.81 10.03 -16.47
C ALA A 65 -12.67 8.80 -16.80
N ARG A 66 -12.13 7.83 -17.55
CA ARG A 66 -12.85 6.62 -17.94
C ARG A 66 -12.97 5.63 -16.79
N VAL A 67 -11.89 5.42 -16.03
CA VAL A 67 -11.88 4.48 -14.90
C VAL A 67 -12.64 5.03 -13.70
N SER A 68 -12.56 6.34 -13.44
CA SER A 68 -13.32 6.98 -12.34
C SER A 68 -14.83 6.90 -12.50
N ARG A 69 -15.31 6.60 -13.71
CA ARG A 69 -16.74 6.37 -13.99
C ARG A 69 -17.23 5.01 -13.49
N GLN A 70 -16.34 4.03 -13.35
CA GLN A 70 -16.67 2.66 -12.93
C GLN A 70 -16.15 2.34 -11.52
N VAL A 71 -15.00 2.90 -11.14
CA VAL A 71 -14.31 2.57 -9.89
C VAL A 71 -13.83 3.84 -9.20
N SER A 72 -14.18 3.99 -7.91
CA SER A 72 -13.72 5.13 -7.12
C SER A 72 -12.20 5.13 -6.94
N MET A 73 -11.60 6.32 -6.86
CA MET A 73 -10.16 6.46 -6.56
C MET A 73 -9.77 5.81 -5.21
N ARG A 74 -10.70 5.78 -4.25
CA ARG A 74 -10.51 5.11 -2.96
C ARG A 74 -10.36 3.60 -3.13
N THR A 75 -11.18 2.99 -3.98
CA THR A 75 -11.12 1.55 -4.29
C THR A 75 -9.82 1.21 -5.03
N LEU A 76 -9.42 2.02 -6.01
CA LEU A 76 -8.16 1.81 -6.74
C LEU A 76 -6.94 1.89 -5.82
N LEU A 77 -6.95 2.83 -4.88
CA LEU A 77 -5.89 2.94 -3.87
C LEU A 77 -5.89 1.73 -2.92
N ALA A 78 -7.06 1.24 -2.52
CA ALA A 78 -7.16 0.02 -1.71
C ALA A 78 -6.59 -1.19 -2.48
N LEU A 79 -6.95 -1.33 -3.76
CA LEU A 79 -6.45 -2.38 -4.64
C LEU A 79 -4.93 -2.29 -4.82
N HIS A 80 -4.39 -1.09 -5.04
CA HIS A 80 -2.95 -0.86 -5.11
C HIS A 80 -2.22 -1.36 -3.85
N VAL A 81 -2.75 -1.08 -2.65
CA VAL A 81 -2.09 -1.51 -1.41
C VAL A 81 -2.24 -3.01 -1.17
N TYR A 82 -3.44 -3.57 -1.34
CA TYR A 82 -3.61 -5.02 -1.13
C TYR A 82 -2.85 -5.84 -2.18
N ALA A 83 -2.95 -5.49 -3.46
CA ALA A 83 -2.23 -6.18 -4.52
C ALA A 83 -0.70 -5.96 -4.41
N GLY A 84 -0.29 -4.77 -3.97
CA GLY A 84 1.11 -4.43 -3.71
C GLY A 84 1.74 -5.17 -2.54
N VAL A 85 0.96 -5.78 -1.63
CA VAL A 85 1.50 -6.63 -0.54
C VAL A 85 1.27 -8.12 -0.83
N LEU A 86 0.08 -8.50 -1.29
CA LEU A 86 -0.26 -9.89 -1.61
C LEU A 86 0.54 -10.43 -2.81
N GLY A 87 0.78 -9.60 -3.83
CA GLY A 87 1.60 -9.98 -4.98
C GLY A 87 3.02 -10.41 -4.57
N PRO A 88 3.77 -9.59 -3.81
CA PRO A 88 5.06 -9.99 -3.25
C PRO A 88 5.01 -11.23 -2.34
N ILE A 89 3.98 -11.40 -1.51
CA ILE A 89 3.83 -12.61 -0.67
C ILE A 89 3.74 -13.85 -1.55
N LEU A 90 2.83 -13.87 -2.54
CA LEU A 90 2.70 -14.98 -3.47
C LEU A 90 3.96 -15.16 -4.33
N GLY A 91 4.61 -14.05 -4.70
CA GLY A 91 5.87 -14.04 -5.44
C GLY A 91 7.00 -14.73 -4.67
N LEU A 92 7.11 -14.48 -3.35
CA LEU A 92 8.07 -15.18 -2.48
C LEU A 92 7.73 -16.67 -2.37
N ILE A 93 6.46 -17.01 -2.17
CA ILE A 93 5.99 -18.40 -2.12
C ILE A 93 6.30 -19.14 -3.43
N HIS A 94 6.14 -18.49 -4.58
CA HIS A 94 6.51 -19.03 -5.89
C HIS A 94 8.03 -19.13 -6.07
N ALA A 95 8.76 -18.09 -5.64
CA ALA A 95 10.22 -17.99 -5.74
C ALA A 95 10.97 -18.86 -4.72
N ALA A 96 10.24 -19.60 -3.89
CA ALA A 96 10.66 -20.31 -2.67
C ALA A 96 11.90 -21.22 -2.78
N HIS A 97 12.51 -21.41 -3.96
CA HIS A 97 13.65 -22.33 -4.12
C HIS A 97 14.80 -21.81 -4.99
N LYS A 98 14.79 -20.55 -5.45
CA LYS A 98 15.90 -19.93 -6.21
C LYS A 98 16.72 -18.87 -5.47
N PHE A 99 16.65 -18.85 -4.13
CA PHE A 99 17.49 -17.97 -3.29
C PHE A 99 19.01 -18.23 -3.41
N ARG A 100 19.43 -19.34 -4.04
CA ARG A 100 20.85 -19.57 -4.39
C ARG A 100 21.36 -18.66 -5.52
N SER A 101 20.47 -18.00 -6.27
CA SER A 101 20.87 -17.06 -7.31
C SER A 101 20.93 -15.63 -6.78
N PRO A 102 21.96 -14.84 -7.14
CA PRO A 102 22.03 -13.42 -6.80
C PRO A 102 20.77 -12.65 -7.24
N LEU A 103 20.14 -13.07 -8.33
CA LEU A 103 18.88 -12.51 -8.84
C LEU A 103 17.70 -12.73 -7.89
N GLY A 104 17.58 -13.92 -7.28
CA GLY A 104 16.51 -14.19 -6.32
C GLY A 104 16.63 -13.33 -5.06
N VAL A 105 17.87 -13.14 -4.58
CA VAL A 105 18.16 -12.29 -3.42
C VAL A 105 17.89 -10.82 -3.75
N SER A 106 18.36 -10.33 -4.89
CA SER A 106 18.17 -8.92 -5.28
C SER A 106 16.70 -8.58 -5.52
N LEU A 107 15.94 -9.46 -6.20
CA LEU A 107 14.50 -9.29 -6.40
C LEU A 107 13.74 -9.28 -5.08
N THR A 108 14.09 -10.17 -4.16
CA THR A 108 13.49 -10.18 -2.81
C THR A 108 13.80 -8.89 -2.07
N GLY A 109 15.05 -8.44 -2.05
CA GLY A 109 15.44 -7.17 -1.45
C GLY A 109 14.68 -5.99 -2.04
N MET A 110 14.56 -5.92 -3.36
CA MET A 110 13.81 -4.88 -4.05
C MET A 110 12.33 -4.90 -3.66
N LEU A 111 11.71 -6.09 -3.57
CA LEU A 111 10.33 -6.23 -3.12
C LEU A 111 10.13 -5.72 -1.68
N LEU A 112 11.04 -6.07 -0.77
CA LEU A 112 10.98 -5.59 0.61
C LEU A 112 11.12 -4.07 0.70
N VAL A 113 12.04 -3.48 -0.08
CA VAL A 113 12.23 -2.03 -0.14
C VAL A 113 10.97 -1.35 -0.69
N VAL A 114 10.42 -1.82 -1.81
CA VAL A 114 9.23 -1.23 -2.44
C VAL A 114 8.02 -1.29 -1.51
N VAL A 115 7.75 -2.45 -0.89
CA VAL A 115 6.61 -2.58 0.03
C VAL A 115 6.84 -1.79 1.32
N GLY A 116 8.03 -1.88 1.89
CA GLY A 116 8.39 -1.17 3.13
C GLY A 116 8.30 0.34 2.97
N THR A 117 8.90 0.90 1.92
CA THR A 117 8.82 2.34 1.62
C THR A 117 7.39 2.78 1.31
N GLY A 118 6.62 1.98 0.56
CA GLY A 118 5.21 2.24 0.29
C GLY A 118 4.34 2.27 1.55
N TYR A 119 4.54 1.31 2.46
CA TYR A 119 3.83 1.24 3.74
C TYR A 119 4.16 2.42 4.65
N VAL A 120 5.46 2.72 4.83
CA VAL A 120 5.93 3.84 5.64
C VAL A 120 5.44 5.17 5.07
N GLY A 121 5.53 5.37 3.75
CA GLY A 121 5.04 6.57 3.08
C GLY A 121 3.55 6.80 3.29
N ARG A 122 2.74 5.74 3.21
CA ARG A 122 1.29 5.82 3.49
C ARG A 122 1.01 6.17 4.96
N TYR A 123 1.75 5.57 5.89
CA TYR A 123 1.62 5.85 7.31
C TYR A 123 1.92 7.31 7.63
N LEU A 124 3.06 7.82 7.14
CA LEU A 124 3.47 9.21 7.31
C LEU A 124 2.46 10.18 6.69
N LEU A 125 2.05 9.95 5.44
CA LEU A 125 1.08 10.82 4.77
C LEU A 125 -0.25 10.89 5.54
N SER A 126 -0.74 9.74 6.03
CA SER A 126 -1.96 9.73 6.83
C SER A 126 -1.83 10.48 8.16
N ARG A 127 -0.65 10.46 8.80
CA ARG A 127 -0.39 11.21 10.03
C ARG A 127 -0.33 12.71 9.76
N ILE A 128 0.41 13.11 8.73
CA ILE A 128 0.56 14.50 8.32
C ILE A 128 -0.80 15.10 7.95
N THR A 129 -1.61 14.40 7.13
CA THR A 129 -2.94 14.90 6.75
C THR A 129 -3.85 15.10 7.96
N LYS A 130 -3.81 14.19 8.95
CA LYS A 130 -4.58 14.35 10.20
C LYS A 130 -4.09 15.54 11.03
N ALA A 131 -2.78 15.71 11.15
CA ALA A 131 -2.19 16.84 11.89
C ALA A 131 -2.59 18.19 11.27
N VAL A 132 -2.44 18.33 9.94
CA VAL A 132 -2.83 19.53 9.20
C VAL A 132 -4.34 19.81 9.34
N GLN A 133 -5.17 18.77 9.33
CA GLN A 133 -6.61 18.94 9.50
C GLN A 133 -6.99 19.42 10.91
N ALA A 134 -6.30 18.94 11.94
CA ALA A 134 -6.50 19.40 13.32
C ALA A 134 -6.11 20.87 13.47
N GLU A 135 -4.92 21.25 12.99
CA GLU A 135 -4.44 22.64 13.04
C GLU A 135 -5.38 23.61 12.32
N ARG A 136 -5.90 23.22 11.13
CA ARG A 136 -6.91 24.00 10.41
C ARG A 136 -8.21 24.15 11.18
N SER A 137 -8.63 23.12 11.92
CA SER A 137 -9.83 23.17 12.76
C SER A 137 -9.65 24.13 13.93
N ASP A 138 -8.47 24.10 14.55
CA ASP A 138 -8.14 24.99 15.67
C ASP A 138 -8.10 26.45 15.22
N LEU A 139 -7.43 26.73 14.10
CA LEU A 139 -7.42 28.06 13.48
C LEU A 139 -8.84 28.55 13.18
N ALA A 140 -9.68 27.71 12.57
CA ALA A 140 -11.07 28.07 12.28
C ALA A 140 -11.86 28.38 13.55
N SER A 141 -11.63 27.66 14.64
CA SER A 141 -12.30 27.91 15.93
C SER A 141 -11.86 29.24 16.57
N LEU A 142 -10.57 29.57 16.49
CA LEU A 142 -10.00 30.83 16.98
C LEU A 142 -10.50 32.02 16.18
N THR A 143 -10.53 31.92 14.85
CA THR A 143 -11.09 32.96 13.98
C THR A 143 -12.56 33.20 14.29
N ALA A 144 -13.35 32.12 14.44
CA ALA A 144 -14.77 32.24 14.80
C ALA A 144 -14.97 32.87 16.19
N ALA A 145 -14.11 32.58 17.17
CA ALA A 145 -14.17 33.22 18.49
C ALA A 145 -13.81 34.71 18.44
N PHE A 146 -12.77 35.07 17.67
CA PHE A 146 -12.34 36.45 17.47
C PHE A 146 -13.43 37.29 16.78
N GLU A 147 -14.09 36.76 15.76
CA GLU A 147 -15.21 37.43 15.07
C GLU A 147 -16.40 37.69 16.01
N ARG A 148 -16.72 36.75 16.90
CA ARG A 148 -17.78 36.92 17.91
C ARG A 148 -17.47 38.05 18.89
N VAL A 149 -16.24 38.12 19.39
CA VAL A 149 -15.82 39.20 20.32
C VAL A 149 -15.79 40.55 19.59
N SER A 150 -15.26 40.59 18.37
CA SER A 150 -15.15 41.81 17.57
C SER A 150 -16.51 42.39 17.15
N SER A 151 -17.51 41.54 16.91
CA SER A 151 -18.89 41.97 16.59
C SER A 151 -19.67 42.42 17.82
N ALA A 152 -19.41 41.85 19.01
CA ALA A 152 -20.00 42.29 20.27
C ALA A 152 -19.42 43.62 20.79
N GLY A 153 -18.19 43.97 20.42
CA GLY A 153 -17.47 45.15 20.90
C GLY A 153 -17.63 46.43 20.07
N LYS A 154 -18.43 46.44 18.98
CA LYS A 154 -18.73 47.67 18.24
C LYS A 154 -19.84 48.46 18.94
N PRO A 155 -19.57 49.60 19.61
CA PRO A 155 -20.63 50.49 20.04
C PRO A 155 -21.34 51.06 18.80
N GLY A 156 -22.67 51.06 18.82
CA GLY A 156 -23.51 51.73 17.83
C GLY A 156 -23.40 53.25 17.92
#